data_AF-A0C9D7-F1
#
_entry.id   AF-A0C9D7-F1
#
_cell.length_a   1.000
_cell.length_b   1.000
_cell.length_c   1.000
_cell.angle_alpha   90.00
_cell.angle_beta   90.00
_cell.angle_gamma   90.00
#
_symmetry.space_group_name_H-M   'P 1'
#
loop_
_entity.id
_entity.type
_entity.pdbx_description
1 polymer ?
#
loop_
_entity_poly.entity_id
_entity_poly.type
_entity_poly.pdbx_seq_one_letter_code
_entity_poly.pdbx_strand_id
1 'polypeptide(L)'
;MGQSSITVIDPNQNNNYQRQNSVQEVEDQIKRAFKQASSQGRLTRDKFNEALGIFESMQLKRLRDSPLADRLFQLLDKNEEGYITEKEYLEGITTLINNKDKRILYSFQMIDKNKDNKIEFQEFYDFVKESWLSAFRLLGEKVCSGQNQYQLTQSKINSWAQGQLNKLYNYVQEIFMKFAQQSQSMDPIVFKSWVMSNDFGFIKAELGNESVQIPLHLYRLEEK
;
A
#
# COMPACT_ATOMS: atom_id res chain seq x y z
N MET A 1 35.70 20.66 38.15
CA MET A 1 35.38 21.19 36.81
C MET A 1 35.79 20.14 35.79
N GLY A 2 34.85 19.28 35.40
CA GLY A 2 35.10 18.23 34.41
C GLY A 2 34.98 18.80 33.00
N GLN A 3 36.00 18.60 32.18
CA GLN A 3 35.94 18.96 30.77
C GLN A 3 35.10 17.91 30.04
N SER A 4 33.93 18.35 29.54
CA SER A 4 33.08 17.56 28.65
C SER A 4 33.74 17.46 27.28
N SER A 5 34.13 16.25 26.86
CA SER A 5 34.55 15.99 25.48
C SER A 5 33.31 15.77 24.62
N ILE A 6 33.13 16.60 23.59
CA ILE A 6 32.12 16.43 22.55
C ILE A 6 32.68 15.45 21.51
N THR A 7 32.08 14.26 21.40
CA THR A 7 32.34 13.35 20.29
C THR A 7 31.49 13.80 19.10
N VAL A 8 32.14 14.27 18.03
CA VAL A 8 31.49 14.48 16.74
C VAL A 8 31.24 13.10 16.14
N ILE A 9 29.97 12.70 16.08
CA ILE A 9 29.55 11.47 15.40
C ILE A 9 29.45 11.79 13.91
N ASP A 10 30.29 11.14 13.11
CA ASP A 10 30.23 11.16 11.64
C ASP A 10 28.87 10.59 11.17
N PRO A 11 28.04 11.35 10.41
CA PRO A 11 26.75 10.88 9.93
C PRO A 11 26.82 9.66 9.00
N ASN A 12 28.01 9.30 8.51
CA ASN A 12 28.20 8.18 7.58
C ASN A 12 28.64 6.87 8.25
N GLN A 13 28.65 6.80 9.59
CA GLN A 13 29.00 5.59 10.35
C GLN A 13 27.79 4.91 11.02
N ASN A 14 26.59 4.97 10.41
CA ASN A 14 25.48 4.12 10.82
C ASN A 14 25.44 2.85 9.96
N ASN A 15 26.42 1.97 10.19
CA ASN A 15 26.32 0.55 9.84
C ASN A 15 25.23 -0.10 10.70
N ASN A 16 23.97 0.13 10.35
CA ASN A 16 22.87 -0.68 10.85
C ASN A 16 22.75 -1.91 9.96
N TYR A 17 23.19 -3.04 10.53
CA TYR A 17 22.99 -4.40 10.06
C TYR A 17 21.51 -4.66 9.71
N GLN A 18 21.11 -4.40 8.47
CA GLN A 18 19.98 -5.11 7.88
C GLN A 18 20.51 -6.48 7.47
N ARG A 19 20.02 -7.56 8.08
CA ARG A 19 20.16 -8.90 7.48
C ARG A 19 19.46 -8.82 6.12
N GLN A 20 20.22 -8.66 5.04
CA GLN A 20 19.70 -8.94 3.71
C GLN A 20 19.48 -10.45 3.68
N ASN A 21 18.21 -10.87 3.75
CA ASN A 21 17.87 -12.24 3.40
C ASN A 21 18.43 -12.51 2.01
N SER A 22 19.10 -13.65 1.83
CA SER A 22 19.52 -14.06 0.50
C SER A 22 18.32 -14.15 -0.43
N VAL A 23 18.54 -13.99 -1.74
CA VAL A 23 17.47 -14.11 -2.76
C VAL A 23 16.72 -15.44 -2.61
N GLN A 24 17.45 -16.51 -2.30
CA GLN A 24 16.87 -17.83 -2.05
C GLN A 24 15.96 -17.86 -0.82
N GLU A 25 16.36 -17.26 0.30
CA GLU A 25 15.54 -17.20 1.52
C GLU A 25 14.26 -16.39 1.32
N VAL A 26 14.33 -15.31 0.55
CA VAL A 26 13.15 -14.52 0.17
C VAL A 26 12.21 -15.37 -0.67
N GLU A 27 12.71 -16.02 -1.70
CA GLU A 27 11.91 -16.89 -2.57
C GLU A 27 11.26 -18.04 -1.78
N ASP A 28 12.01 -18.68 -0.87
CA ASP A 28 11.50 -19.75 -0.02
C ASP A 28 10.43 -19.26 0.98
N GLN A 29 10.52 -18.02 1.45
CA GLN A 29 9.46 -17.39 2.25
C GLN A 29 8.21 -17.15 1.42
N ILE A 30 8.34 -16.63 0.19
CA ILE A 30 7.21 -16.41 -0.73
C ILE A 30 6.54 -17.75 -1.07
N LYS A 31 7.31 -18.79 -1.41
CA LYS A 31 6.80 -20.15 -1.66
C LYS A 31 6.05 -20.71 -0.46
N ARG A 32 6.56 -20.51 0.77
CA ARG A 32 5.88 -20.94 2.00
C ARG A 32 4.57 -20.21 2.20
N ALA A 33 4.53 -18.89 2.02
CA ALA A 33 3.30 -18.10 2.12
C ALA A 33 2.23 -18.59 1.12
N PHE A 34 2.62 -18.86 -0.12
CA PHE A 34 1.72 -19.44 -1.12
C PHE A 34 1.15 -20.79 -0.68
N LYS A 35 2.01 -21.72 -0.27
CA LYS A 35 1.59 -23.08 0.14
C LYS A 35 0.68 -23.07 1.37
N GLN A 36 0.87 -22.12 2.28
CA GLN A 36 0.04 -22.00 3.48
C GLN A 36 -1.36 -21.44 3.18
N ALA A 37 -1.48 -20.50 2.24
CA ALA A 37 -2.75 -19.86 1.94
C ALA A 37 -3.54 -20.54 0.81
N SER A 38 -2.87 -21.21 -0.13
CA SER A 38 -3.51 -21.78 -1.32
C SER A 38 -4.33 -23.03 -1.02
N SER A 39 -5.39 -23.22 -1.80
CA SER A 39 -6.16 -24.45 -1.86
C SER A 39 -6.06 -25.01 -3.27
N GLN A 40 -5.70 -26.30 -3.40
CA GLN A 40 -5.51 -26.96 -4.70
C GLN A 40 -4.51 -26.23 -5.64
N GLY A 41 -3.48 -25.57 -5.07
CA GLY A 41 -2.50 -24.81 -5.85
C GLY A 41 -3.03 -23.50 -6.44
N ARG A 42 -4.13 -22.97 -5.89
CA ARG A 42 -4.77 -21.73 -6.32
C ARG A 42 -4.99 -20.79 -5.14
N LEU A 43 -4.67 -19.51 -5.32
CA LEU A 43 -5.04 -18.44 -4.39
C LEU A 43 -6.27 -17.71 -4.93
N THR A 44 -7.42 -17.91 -4.28
CA THR A 44 -8.58 -17.03 -4.49
C THR A 44 -8.29 -15.64 -3.93
N ARG A 45 -9.14 -14.65 -4.24
CA ARG A 45 -8.99 -13.27 -3.77
C ARG A 45 -8.73 -13.17 -2.26
N ASP A 46 -9.55 -13.83 -1.45
CA ASP A 46 -9.41 -13.80 0.02
C ASP A 46 -8.10 -14.47 0.48
N LYS A 47 -7.73 -15.59 -0.14
CA LYS A 47 -6.48 -16.30 0.18
C LYS A 47 -5.24 -15.55 -0.26
N PHE A 48 -5.32 -14.80 -1.36
CA PHE A 48 -4.27 -13.89 -1.77
C PHE A 48 -4.08 -12.77 -0.74
N ASN A 49 -5.19 -12.19 -0.25
CA ASN A 49 -5.14 -11.17 0.80
C ASN A 49 -4.49 -11.69 2.10
N GLU A 50 -4.77 -12.94 2.49
CA GLU A 50 -4.06 -13.62 3.58
C GLU A 50 -2.55 -13.78 3.30
N ALA A 51 -2.20 -14.23 2.09
CA ALA A 51 -0.81 -14.46 1.67
C ALA A 51 0.05 -13.18 1.65
N LEU A 52 -0.56 -12.01 1.45
CA LEU A 52 0.12 -10.71 1.53
C LEU A 52 0.70 -10.40 2.91
N GLY A 53 0.35 -11.17 3.96
CA GLY A 53 1.02 -11.07 5.28
C GLY A 53 2.54 -11.27 5.23
N ILE A 54 3.07 -11.81 4.12
CA ILE A 54 4.52 -11.90 3.90
C ILE A 54 5.20 -10.52 3.91
N PHE A 55 4.53 -9.45 3.45
CA PHE A 55 5.10 -8.10 3.45
C PHE A 55 5.43 -7.66 4.87
N GLU A 56 4.49 -7.82 5.82
CA GLU A 56 4.75 -7.52 7.22
C GLU A 56 5.84 -8.40 7.83
N SER A 57 5.90 -9.69 7.47
CA SER A 57 6.96 -10.60 7.93
C SER A 57 8.36 -10.16 7.48
N MET A 58 8.43 -9.48 6.33
CA MET A 58 9.63 -8.86 5.77
C MET A 58 9.80 -7.40 6.21
N GLN A 59 9.04 -6.95 7.20
CA GLN A 59 9.07 -5.58 7.76
C GLN A 59 8.65 -4.48 6.77
N LEU A 60 7.95 -4.85 5.68
CA LEU A 60 7.36 -3.91 4.73
C LEU A 60 5.99 -3.40 5.22
N LYS A 61 5.47 -2.35 4.56
CA LYS A 61 4.11 -1.84 4.76
C LYS A 61 3.09 -2.95 4.51
N ARG A 62 2.09 -2.99 5.38
CA ARG A 62 0.92 -3.85 5.22
C ARG A 62 0.14 -3.48 3.96
N LEU A 63 -0.10 -4.47 3.10
CA LEU A 63 -0.96 -4.33 1.92
C LEU A 63 -2.33 -4.98 2.08
N ARG A 64 -2.44 -6.05 2.87
CA ARG A 64 -3.72 -6.74 3.07
C ARG A 64 -4.81 -5.80 3.59
N ASP A 65 -6.03 -6.08 3.16
CA ASP A 65 -7.26 -5.34 3.45
C ASP A 65 -7.26 -3.89 2.91
N SER A 66 -6.43 -3.62 1.90
CA SER A 66 -6.38 -2.36 1.17
C SER A 66 -6.85 -2.50 -0.28
N PRO A 67 -7.29 -1.41 -0.93
CA PRO A 67 -7.61 -1.44 -2.36
C PRO A 67 -6.42 -1.83 -3.25
N LEU A 68 -5.18 -1.58 -2.82
CA LEU A 68 -3.99 -2.05 -3.55
C LEU A 68 -3.86 -3.58 -3.52
N ALA A 69 -4.27 -4.26 -2.44
CA ALA A 69 -4.30 -5.72 -2.43
C ALA A 69 -5.30 -6.26 -3.48
N ASP A 70 -6.49 -5.68 -3.52
CA ASP A 70 -7.53 -6.08 -4.48
C ASP A 70 -7.15 -5.83 -5.94
N ARG A 71 -6.49 -4.70 -6.21
CA ARG A 71 -6.01 -4.34 -7.55
C ARG A 71 -4.75 -5.14 -7.92
N LEU A 72 -3.88 -5.46 -6.97
CA LEU A 72 -2.76 -6.37 -7.19
C LEU A 72 -3.23 -7.77 -7.53
N PHE A 73 -4.30 -8.25 -6.89
CA PHE A 73 -4.91 -9.53 -7.28
C PHE A 73 -5.30 -9.53 -8.76
N GLN A 74 -6.05 -8.50 -9.19
CA GLN A 74 -6.49 -8.36 -10.58
C GLN A 74 -5.32 -8.22 -11.56
N LEU A 75 -4.23 -7.56 -11.15
CA LEU A 75 -3.03 -7.41 -11.98
C LEU A 75 -2.28 -8.73 -12.16
N LEU A 76 -2.26 -9.60 -11.14
CA LEU A 76 -1.56 -10.88 -11.17
C LEU A 76 -2.38 -12.00 -11.80
N ASP A 77 -3.71 -11.98 -11.65
CA ASP A 77 -4.66 -12.89 -12.33
C ASP A 77 -4.82 -12.50 -13.80
N LYS A 78 -3.76 -12.71 -14.60
CA LYS A 78 -3.67 -12.25 -15.99
C LYS A 78 -4.71 -12.88 -16.91
N ASN A 79 -5.14 -14.09 -16.58
CA ASN A 79 -6.10 -14.86 -17.36
C ASN A 79 -7.55 -14.63 -16.87
N GLU A 80 -7.74 -13.84 -15.82
CA GLU A 80 -9.04 -13.53 -15.21
C GLU A 80 -9.82 -14.80 -14.81
N GLU A 81 -9.11 -15.82 -14.34
CA GLU A 81 -9.70 -17.11 -13.94
C GLU A 81 -10.29 -17.07 -12.52
N GLY A 82 -10.11 -15.95 -11.80
CA GLY A 82 -10.57 -15.74 -10.44
C GLY A 82 -9.63 -16.32 -9.39
N TYR A 83 -8.41 -16.71 -9.78
CA TYR A 83 -7.37 -17.19 -8.88
C TYR A 83 -5.97 -16.92 -9.42
N ILE A 84 -5.00 -16.87 -8.50
CA ILE A 84 -3.57 -16.73 -8.82
C ILE A 84 -2.87 -18.08 -8.65
N THR A 85 -2.08 -18.46 -9.64
CA THR A 85 -1.24 -19.67 -9.61
C THR A 85 0.06 -19.44 -8.82
N GLU A 86 0.76 -20.53 -8.45
CA GLU A 86 2.06 -20.42 -7.77
C GLU A 86 3.07 -19.59 -8.57
N LYS A 87 3.07 -19.78 -9.91
CA LYS A 87 3.95 -19.04 -10.82
C LYS A 87 3.67 -17.54 -10.80
N GLU A 88 2.41 -17.14 -10.96
CA GLU A 88 2.02 -15.73 -10.96
C GLU A 88 2.28 -15.06 -9.60
N TYR A 89 2.02 -15.77 -8.50
CA TYR A 89 2.31 -15.28 -7.16
C TYR A 89 3.82 -15.08 -6.96
N LEU A 90 4.64 -16.09 -7.29
CA LEU A 90 6.09 -15.98 -7.15
C LEU A 90 6.66 -14.85 -8.00
N GLU A 91 6.29 -14.77 -9.27
CA GLU A 91 6.75 -13.72 -10.17
C GLU A 91 6.33 -12.33 -9.67
N GLY A 92 5.06 -12.17 -9.31
CA GLY A 92 4.49 -10.89 -8.89
C GLY A 92 5.08 -10.38 -7.57
N ILE A 93 5.07 -11.22 -6.53
CA ILE A 93 5.55 -10.85 -5.20
C ILE A 93 7.07 -10.67 -5.19
N THR A 94 7.83 -11.53 -5.87
CA THR A 94 9.30 -11.36 -5.99
C THR A 94 9.64 -10.07 -6.72
N THR A 95 8.91 -9.74 -7.79
CA THR A 95 9.10 -8.46 -8.51
C THR A 95 8.82 -7.27 -7.61
N LEU A 96 7.73 -7.31 -6.83
CA LEU A 96 7.41 -6.25 -5.89
C LEU A 96 8.46 -6.09 -4.80
N ILE A 97 8.98 -7.17 -4.23
CA ILE A 97 10.00 -7.07 -3.17
C ILE A 97 11.30 -6.51 -3.76
N ASN A 98 11.76 -7.03 -4.90
CA ASN A 98 13.13 -6.78 -5.37
C ASN A 98 13.27 -5.61 -6.37
N ASN A 99 12.18 -5.08 -6.95
CA ASN A 99 12.27 -4.10 -8.03
C ASN A 99 11.40 -2.85 -7.77
N LYS A 100 12.00 -1.81 -7.22
CA LYS A 100 11.34 -0.52 -6.92
C LYS A 100 10.73 0.16 -8.16
N ASP A 101 11.38 0.11 -9.33
CA ASP A 101 10.82 0.71 -10.55
C ASP A 101 9.55 -0.02 -11.01
N LYS A 102 9.53 -1.35 -10.91
CA LYS A 102 8.32 -2.14 -11.19
C LYS A 102 7.18 -1.84 -10.23
N ARG A 103 7.46 -1.44 -8.99
CA ARG A 103 6.41 -0.99 -8.05
C ARG A 103 5.67 0.24 -8.54
N ILE A 104 6.37 1.19 -9.18
CA ILE A 104 5.72 2.38 -9.78
C ILE A 104 4.83 1.95 -10.93
N LEU A 105 5.35 1.12 -11.84
CA LEU A 105 4.59 0.59 -12.96
C LEU A 105 3.34 -0.18 -12.50
N TYR A 106 3.48 -1.04 -11.50
CA TYR A 106 2.37 -1.80 -10.94
C TYR A 106 1.35 -0.88 -10.26
N SER A 107 1.80 0.14 -9.52
CA SER A 107 0.90 1.13 -8.93
C SER A 107 0.10 1.88 -10.00
N PHE A 108 0.76 2.26 -11.10
CA PHE A 108 0.11 2.91 -12.24
C PHE A 108 -0.97 2.00 -12.84
N GLN A 109 -0.61 0.76 -13.18
CA GLN A 109 -1.52 -0.23 -13.79
C GLN A 109 -2.69 -0.62 -12.87
N MET A 110 -2.51 -0.52 -11.56
CA MET A 110 -3.60 -0.74 -10.61
C MET A 110 -4.59 0.42 -10.59
N ILE A 111 -4.16 1.64 -10.89
CA ILE A 111 -4.99 2.84 -10.83
C ILE A 111 -5.69 3.09 -12.17
N ASP A 112 -4.96 2.93 -13.28
CA ASP A 112 -5.47 2.97 -14.66
C ASP A 112 -6.45 1.80 -14.89
N LYS A 113 -7.75 2.09 -14.70
CA LYS A 113 -8.81 1.08 -14.66
C LYS A 113 -9.26 0.71 -16.06
N ASN A 114 -9.30 1.68 -16.97
CA ASN A 114 -9.69 1.48 -18.36
C ASN A 114 -8.53 0.97 -19.25
N LYS A 115 -7.30 0.94 -18.72
CA LYS A 115 -6.06 0.46 -19.37
C LYS A 115 -5.67 1.30 -20.58
N ASP A 116 -5.98 2.59 -20.58
CA ASP A 116 -5.66 3.51 -21.69
C ASP A 116 -4.26 4.14 -21.60
N ASN A 117 -3.46 3.71 -20.60
CA ASN A 117 -2.15 4.25 -20.25
C ASN A 117 -2.18 5.71 -19.78
N LYS A 118 -3.31 6.14 -19.23
CA LYS A 118 -3.45 7.39 -18.50
C LYS A 118 -4.27 7.13 -17.24
N ILE A 119 -4.11 8.00 -16.26
CA ILE A 119 -4.96 8.04 -15.07
C ILE A 119 -5.76 9.33 -15.15
N GLU A 120 -7.05 9.20 -15.38
CA GLU A 120 -7.98 10.33 -15.29
C GLU A 120 -8.26 10.68 -13.83
N PHE A 121 -8.72 11.91 -13.59
CA PHE A 121 -9.03 12.38 -12.24
C PHE A 121 -10.04 11.47 -11.52
N GLN A 122 -11.04 10.96 -12.26
CA GLN A 122 -12.06 10.08 -11.69
C GLN A 122 -11.45 8.75 -11.22
N GLU A 123 -10.55 8.15 -11.98
CA GLU A 123 -9.86 6.90 -11.61
C GLU A 123 -8.98 7.09 -10.37
N PHE A 124 -8.24 8.21 -10.34
CA PHE A 124 -7.42 8.56 -9.19
C PHE A 124 -8.28 8.81 -7.95
N TYR A 125 -9.35 9.59 -8.07
CA TYR A 125 -10.24 9.91 -6.96
C TYR A 125 -10.96 8.66 -6.44
N ASP A 126 -11.48 7.79 -7.31
CA ASP A 126 -12.15 6.56 -6.89
C ASP A 126 -11.20 5.66 -6.11
N PHE A 127 -9.95 5.51 -6.57
CA PHE A 127 -8.94 4.78 -5.83
C PHE A 127 -8.62 5.39 -4.45
N VAL A 128 -8.43 6.71 -4.38
CA VAL A 128 -8.15 7.39 -3.11
C VAL A 128 -9.34 7.30 -2.16
N LYS A 129 -10.58 7.42 -2.67
CA LYS A 129 -11.82 7.27 -1.91
C LYS A 129 -11.97 5.85 -1.35
N GLU A 130 -11.75 4.82 -2.16
CA GLU A 130 -11.74 3.42 -1.70
C GLU A 130 -10.70 3.22 -0.58
N SER A 131 -9.54 3.82 -0.73
CA SER A 131 -8.44 3.74 0.24
C SER A 131 -8.79 4.46 1.54
N TRP A 132 -9.46 5.61 1.44
CA TRP A 132 -9.96 6.39 2.58
C TRP A 132 -10.97 5.58 3.39
N LEU A 133 -11.99 5.05 2.72
CA LEU A 133 -13.03 4.27 3.37
C LEU A 133 -12.46 2.99 3.99
N SER A 134 -11.49 2.35 3.33
CA SER A 134 -10.80 1.18 3.88
C SER A 134 -9.98 1.51 5.13
N ALA A 135 -9.28 2.65 5.15
CA ALA A 135 -8.52 3.09 6.32
C ALA A 135 -9.42 3.28 7.56
N PHE A 136 -10.58 3.93 7.39
CA PHE A 136 -11.54 4.14 8.49
C PHE A 136 -12.31 2.88 8.88
N ARG A 137 -12.61 1.98 7.93
CA ARG A 137 -13.17 0.66 8.22
C ARG A 137 -12.24 -0.13 9.14
N LEU A 138 -10.95 -0.21 8.79
CA LEU A 138 -9.93 -0.90 9.57
C LEU A 138 -9.66 -0.22 10.92
N LEU A 139 -9.66 1.12 10.96
CA LEU A 139 -9.56 1.85 12.23
C LEU A 139 -10.72 1.48 13.15
N GLY A 140 -11.94 1.41 12.61
CA GLY A 140 -13.12 1.02 13.37
C GLY A 140 -13.05 -0.42 13.89
N GLU A 141 -12.57 -1.38 13.09
CA GLU A 141 -12.32 -2.76 13.54
C GLU A 141 -11.32 -2.79 14.69
N LYS A 142 -10.21 -2.06 14.55
CA LYS A 142 -9.15 -1.99 15.56
C LYS A 142 -9.66 -1.41 16.88
N VAL A 143 -10.32 -0.26 16.84
CA VAL A 143 -10.89 0.43 18.02
C VAL A 143 -11.97 -0.42 18.70
N CYS A 144 -12.83 -1.10 17.93
CA CYS A 144 -13.93 -1.89 18.49
C CYS A 144 -13.48 -3.28 19.00
N SER A 145 -12.39 -3.83 18.48
CA SER A 145 -11.82 -5.11 18.94
C SER A 145 -11.03 -4.99 20.25
N GLY A 146 -10.52 -3.79 20.57
CA GLY A 146 -9.82 -3.50 21.83
C GLY A 146 -10.75 -3.15 22.99
N GLN A 147 -10.18 -2.60 24.07
CA GLN A 147 -11.00 -1.90 25.07
C GLN A 147 -11.57 -0.65 24.40
N ASN A 148 -12.84 -0.72 23.97
CA ASN A 148 -13.53 0.38 23.30
C ASN A 148 -13.82 1.55 24.28
N GLN A 149 -12.76 2.24 24.69
CA GLN A 149 -12.79 3.36 25.63
C GLN A 149 -13.67 4.51 25.13
N TYR A 150 -13.81 4.64 23.81
CA TYR A 150 -14.58 5.69 23.17
C TYR A 150 -16.07 5.39 23.05
N GLN A 151 -16.51 4.16 23.37
CA GLN A 151 -17.90 3.70 23.15
C GLN A 151 -18.39 3.97 21.71
N LEU A 152 -17.46 3.93 20.75
CA LEU A 152 -17.77 4.17 19.34
C LEU A 152 -18.08 2.84 18.66
N THR A 153 -19.00 2.87 17.71
CA THR A 153 -19.23 1.72 16.84
C THR A 153 -18.46 1.90 15.54
N GLN A 154 -18.08 0.80 14.89
CA GLN A 154 -17.49 0.84 13.56
C GLN A 154 -18.38 1.63 12.58
N SER A 155 -19.70 1.48 12.67
CA SER A 155 -20.65 2.24 11.86
C SER A 155 -20.53 3.76 12.04
N LYS A 156 -20.32 4.27 13.27
CA LYS A 156 -20.15 5.71 13.51
C LYS A 156 -18.89 6.24 12.85
N ILE A 157 -17.78 5.49 12.94
CA ILE A 157 -16.50 5.84 12.31
C ILE A 157 -16.65 5.85 10.79
N ASN A 158 -17.31 4.84 10.23
CA ASN A 158 -17.57 4.75 8.79
C ASN A 158 -18.47 5.89 8.29
N SER A 159 -19.55 6.22 9.02
CA SER A 159 -20.43 7.35 8.67
C SER A 159 -19.71 8.69 8.72
N TRP A 160 -18.83 8.90 9.70
CA TRP A 160 -17.99 10.09 9.74
C TRP A 160 -17.07 10.19 8.51
N ALA A 161 -16.42 9.08 8.14
CA ALA A 161 -15.52 9.02 6.99
C ALA A 161 -16.26 9.34 5.68
N GLN A 162 -17.48 8.82 5.51
CA GLN A 162 -18.37 9.16 4.39
C GLN A 162 -18.71 10.65 4.35
N GLY A 163 -18.98 11.27 5.52
CA GLY A 163 -19.25 12.70 5.62
C GLY A 163 -18.06 13.61 5.24
N GLN A 164 -16.83 13.08 5.18
CA GLN A 164 -15.65 13.86 4.77
C GLN A 164 -15.35 13.79 3.26
N LEU A 165 -16.12 13.03 2.46
CA LEU A 165 -15.77 12.77 1.06
C LEU A 165 -15.70 14.03 0.18
N ASN A 166 -16.48 15.08 0.47
CA ASN A 166 -16.38 16.35 -0.27
C ASN A 166 -15.06 17.08 0.01
N LYS A 167 -14.57 17.06 1.25
CA LYS A 167 -13.26 17.64 1.59
C LYS A 167 -12.14 16.83 0.96
N LEU A 168 -12.25 15.51 1.01
CA LEU A 168 -11.30 14.61 0.35
C LEU A 168 -11.26 14.87 -1.16
N TYR A 169 -12.42 15.00 -1.81
CA TYR A 169 -12.51 15.31 -3.24
C TYR A 169 -11.75 16.58 -3.61
N ASN A 170 -12.01 17.69 -2.90
CA ASN A 170 -11.33 18.97 -3.17
C ASN A 170 -9.81 18.85 -2.99
N TYR A 171 -9.37 18.22 -1.90
CA TYR A 171 -7.95 18.02 -1.62
C TYR A 171 -7.26 17.15 -2.68
N VAL A 172 -7.90 16.04 -3.08
CA VAL A 172 -7.40 15.15 -4.14
C VAL A 172 -7.35 15.86 -5.48
N GLN A 173 -8.33 16.72 -5.78
CA GLN A 173 -8.34 17.54 -6.99
C GLN A 173 -7.18 18.52 -7.04
N GLU A 174 -6.85 19.20 -5.94
CA GLU A 174 -5.69 20.10 -5.87
C GLU A 174 -4.37 19.36 -6.14
N ILE A 175 -4.18 18.19 -5.52
CA ILE A 175 -3.01 17.35 -5.76
C ILE A 175 -2.98 16.89 -7.21
N PHE A 176 -4.09 16.37 -7.73
CA PHE A 176 -4.15 15.86 -9.10
C PHE A 176 -3.78 16.96 -10.10
N MET A 177 -4.37 18.15 -9.97
CA MET A 177 -4.12 19.28 -10.86
C MET A 177 -2.68 19.80 -10.77
N LYS A 178 -2.04 19.71 -9.59
CA LYS A 178 -0.62 20.05 -9.42
C LYS A 178 0.30 19.20 -10.34
N PHE A 179 -0.03 17.92 -10.52
CA PHE A 179 0.79 16.99 -11.32
C PHE A 179 0.31 16.86 -12.78
N ALA A 180 -0.98 16.67 -12.99
CA ALA A 180 -1.56 16.51 -14.32
C ALA A 180 -1.42 17.76 -15.20
N GLN A 181 -1.24 18.95 -14.61
CA GLN A 181 -1.00 20.21 -15.33
C GLN A 181 -1.92 20.36 -16.57
N GLN A 182 -1.33 20.49 -17.76
CA GLN A 182 -2.05 20.72 -19.02
C GLN A 182 -2.63 19.43 -19.63
N SER A 183 -2.16 18.23 -19.24
CA SER A 183 -2.57 16.97 -19.88
C SER A 183 -3.91 16.45 -19.38
N GLN A 184 -4.52 17.08 -18.36
CA GLN A 184 -5.79 16.69 -17.72
C GLN A 184 -5.84 15.24 -17.18
N SER A 185 -4.72 14.53 -17.27
CA SER A 185 -4.52 13.12 -16.94
C SER A 185 -3.07 12.90 -16.54
N MET A 186 -2.80 11.86 -15.74
CA MET A 186 -1.42 11.45 -15.44
C MET A 186 -1.01 10.29 -16.34
N ASP A 187 -0.04 10.53 -17.23
CA ASP A 187 0.67 9.44 -17.90
C ASP A 187 1.70 8.79 -16.95
N PRO A 188 2.43 7.73 -17.35
CA PRO A 188 3.40 7.07 -16.48
C PRO A 188 4.53 7.99 -15.98
N ILE A 189 4.92 9.03 -16.73
CA ILE A 189 6.00 9.96 -16.36
C ILE A 189 5.49 10.94 -15.30
N VAL A 190 4.30 11.49 -15.51
CA VAL A 190 3.63 12.38 -14.55
C VAL A 190 3.33 11.63 -13.25
N PHE A 191 2.79 10.41 -13.35
CA PHE A 191 2.51 9.56 -12.21
C PHE A 191 3.79 9.25 -11.41
N LYS A 192 4.89 8.90 -12.09
CA LYS A 192 6.19 8.70 -11.44
C LYS A 192 6.64 9.96 -10.70
N SER A 193 6.43 11.15 -11.28
CA SER A 193 6.78 12.42 -10.64
C SER A 193 5.99 12.66 -9.35
N TRP A 194 4.69 12.32 -9.33
CA TRP A 194 3.88 12.34 -8.11
C TRP A 194 4.40 11.37 -7.04
N VAL A 195 4.65 10.11 -7.40
CA VAL A 195 5.18 9.10 -6.48
C VAL A 195 6.52 9.53 -5.86
N MET A 196 7.36 10.24 -6.64
CA MET A 196 8.66 10.71 -6.19
C MET A 196 8.58 11.97 -5.33
N SER A 197 7.57 12.83 -5.51
CA SER A 197 7.44 14.06 -4.72
C SER A 197 7.19 13.80 -3.24
N ASN A 198 6.74 12.59 -2.89
CA ASN A 198 6.28 12.20 -1.55
C ASN A 198 5.03 12.93 -1.08
N ASP A 199 4.35 13.66 -1.96
CA ASP A 199 3.11 14.33 -1.62
C ASP A 199 1.98 13.29 -1.59
N PHE A 200 1.40 13.08 -0.40
CA PHE A 200 0.19 12.27 -0.25
C PHE A 200 0.35 10.80 -0.72
N GLY A 201 1.42 10.12 -0.29
CA GLY A 201 1.69 8.72 -0.65
C GLY A 201 0.88 7.66 0.14
N PHE A 202 0.14 8.08 1.16
CA PHE A 202 -0.70 7.19 1.99
C PHE A 202 -1.83 7.97 2.67
N ILE A 203 -2.86 7.23 3.10
CA ILE A 203 -3.92 7.72 3.96
C ILE A 203 -3.65 7.25 5.38
N LYS A 204 -3.64 8.18 6.34
CA LYS A 204 -3.57 7.88 7.76
C LYS A 204 -4.95 8.13 8.39
N ALA A 205 -5.53 7.09 8.96
CA ALA A 205 -6.72 7.19 9.81
C ALA A 205 -6.28 6.98 11.25
N GLU A 206 -6.63 7.91 12.15
CA GLU A 206 -6.22 7.88 13.55
C GLU A 206 -7.35 8.27 14.50
N LEU A 207 -7.38 7.63 15.66
CA LEU A 207 -8.27 7.95 16.77
C LEU A 207 -7.56 7.63 18.08
N GLY A 208 -7.16 8.67 18.81
CA GLY A 208 -6.38 8.52 20.03
C GLY A 208 -5.04 7.84 19.75
N ASN A 209 -4.79 6.73 20.43
CA ASN A 209 -3.55 5.94 20.24
C ASN A 209 -3.66 4.93 19.09
N GLU A 210 -4.85 4.76 18.51
CA GLU A 210 -5.06 3.85 17.40
C GLU A 210 -4.83 4.55 16.07
N SER A 211 -4.07 3.91 15.19
CA SER A 211 -3.88 4.37 13.82
C SER A 211 -3.82 3.21 12.84
N VAL A 212 -4.22 3.51 11.60
CA VAL A 212 -4.12 2.68 10.41
C VAL A 212 -3.53 3.54 9.30
N GLN A 213 -2.61 2.97 8.53
CA GLN A 213 -2.10 3.58 7.30
C GLN A 213 -2.44 2.70 6.10
N ILE A 214 -2.96 3.31 5.03
CA ILE A 214 -3.20 2.67 3.74
C ILE A 214 -2.30 3.31 2.68
N PRO A 215 -1.35 2.58 2.07
CA PRO A 215 -0.52 3.12 1.01
C PRO A 215 -1.34 3.40 -0.25
N LEU A 216 -1.01 4.49 -0.96
CA LEU A 216 -1.60 4.85 -2.25
C LEU A 216 -0.71 4.46 -3.45
N HIS A 217 0.47 3.93 -3.18
CA HIS A 217 1.35 3.34 -4.18
C HIS A 217 2.30 2.33 -3.53
N LEU A 218 2.94 1.50 -4.34
CA LEU A 218 3.86 0.46 -3.89
C LEU A 218 5.33 0.92 -3.82
N TYR A 219 5.68 2.15 -4.20
CA TYR A 219 7.11 2.53 -4.29
C TYR A 219 7.87 2.45 -2.95
N ARG A 220 7.26 2.95 -1.86
CA ARG A 220 7.87 3.14 -0.54
C ARG A 220 7.37 2.12 0.49
N LEU A 221 7.45 0.83 0.17
CA LEU A 221 7.00 -0.21 1.10
C LEU A 221 7.90 -0.36 2.32
N GLU A 222 9.13 0.16 2.28
CA GLU A 222 10.08 0.07 3.39
C GLU A 222 9.90 1.17 4.46
N GLU A 223 9.21 2.27 4.13
CA GLU A 223 9.00 3.40 5.04
C GLU A 223 7.82 3.07 5.98
N LYS A 224 7.84 3.41 7.28
CA LYS A 224 6.73 3.20 8.22
C LYS A 224 6.34 4.49 8.92
#